data_AF-A0A7C7DFA2-F1
#
_entry.id   AF-A0A7C7DFA2-F1
#
_cell.length_a   1.000
_cell.length_b   1.000
_cell.length_c   1.000
_cell.angle_alpha   90.00
_cell.angle_beta   90.00
_cell.angle_gamma   90.00
#
_symmetry.space_group_name_H-M   'P 1'
#
loop_
_entity.id
_entity.type
_entity.pdbx_description
1 polymer ?
#
loop_
_entity_poly.entity_id
_entity_poly.type
_entity_poly.pdbx_seq_one_letter_code
_entity_poly.pdbx_strand_id
1 'polypeptide(L)'
;MTVRAWLRGLGFLGLVAAVLLVLTQGRVKQGVTLEGRPVGGLRGEQVEALVLELAQAREMPPQNARLDPATGEIIPDKPGLEVDVGATLRRVLLARPGERISLVTREVKAPITSEILAAEKGRAGGNLLLVGESKTEIVDDRPERVHNIQLATRLINGLVLAPGEVFSFNGTVGMPTKARGFQEAPVIDDAGEFTQSVGGGICQVSSTLYQAAAAAGLEIVERHGHSQPVDYTPPGTDATVVPGEKDLRFCNNRERSLVIVGSASKREVQFLLLEQGR
;
A
#
# COMPACT_ATOMS: atom_id res chain seq x y z
N MET A 1 28.72 -16.53 19.85
CA MET A 1 27.38 -15.92 19.95
C MET A 1 27.52 -14.55 20.59
N THR A 2 27.67 -13.49 19.79
CA THR A 2 27.48 -12.10 20.24
C THR A 2 27.45 -11.20 19.00
N VAL A 3 26.25 -10.77 18.62
CA VAL A 3 26.05 -9.79 17.55
C VAL A 3 26.36 -8.41 18.10
N ARG A 4 27.29 -7.71 17.45
CA ARG A 4 27.56 -6.29 17.65
C ARG A 4 27.65 -5.59 16.29
N ALA A 5 27.01 -4.43 16.23
CA ALA A 5 27.20 -3.31 15.31
C ALA A 5 26.56 -3.46 13.91
N TRP A 6 25.85 -2.46 13.33
CA TRP A 6 26.10 -1.03 13.34
C TRP A 6 24.83 -0.17 13.16
N LEU A 7 24.81 0.96 13.86
CA LEU A 7 23.99 2.17 13.64
C LEU A 7 24.52 2.95 12.44
N ARG A 8 23.68 3.36 11.47
CA ARG A 8 23.79 4.64 10.71
C ARG A 8 22.43 5.08 10.16
N GLY A 9 21.78 6.00 10.88
CA GLY A 9 20.55 6.70 10.49
C GLY A 9 20.19 7.76 11.54
N LEU A 10 21.18 8.57 11.95
CA LEU A 10 21.25 9.18 13.29
C LEU A 10 20.83 10.66 13.39
N GLY A 11 20.27 11.27 12.34
CA GLY A 11 19.88 12.70 12.42
C GLY A 11 18.53 12.94 13.09
N PHE A 12 17.53 12.12 12.75
CA PHE A 12 16.12 12.38 13.12
C PHE A 12 15.52 11.26 13.98
N LEU A 13 15.94 10.00 13.77
CA LEU A 13 15.52 8.86 14.61
C LEU A 13 16.15 8.88 16.01
N GLY A 14 17.35 9.45 16.18
CA GLY A 14 18.05 9.44 17.48
C GLY A 14 17.29 10.21 18.57
N LEU A 15 16.66 11.33 18.20
CA LEU A 15 15.86 12.12 19.13
C LEU A 15 14.49 11.47 19.40
N VAL A 16 13.86 10.91 18.36
CA VAL A 16 12.56 10.22 18.49
C VAL A 16 12.70 8.92 19.28
N ALA A 17 13.72 8.11 19.02
CA ALA A 17 14.00 6.87 19.74
C ALA A 17 14.44 7.12 21.19
N ALA A 18 15.25 8.16 21.46
CA ALA A 18 15.61 8.53 22.83
C ALA A 18 14.39 9.06 23.63
N VAL A 19 13.49 9.83 23.00
CA VAL A 19 12.23 10.27 23.61
C VAL A 19 11.29 9.08 23.83
N LEU A 20 11.21 8.13 22.89
CA LEU A 20 10.42 6.91 23.02
C LEU A 20 10.96 6.02 24.16
N LEU A 21 12.29 5.88 24.29
CA LEU A 21 12.94 5.10 25.35
C LEU A 21 12.80 5.73 26.75
N VAL A 22 12.73 7.06 26.83
CA VAL A 22 12.50 7.79 28.08
C VAL A 22 11.02 7.72 28.50
N LEU A 23 10.09 7.68 27.54
CA LEU A 23 8.66 7.57 27.80
C LEU A 23 8.24 6.13 28.18
N THR A 24 8.92 5.09 27.68
CA THR A 24 8.61 3.69 28.01
C THR A 24 8.98 3.26 29.43
N GLN A 25 9.87 3.99 30.12
CA GLN A 25 10.21 3.71 31.52
C GLN A 25 9.24 4.34 32.55
N GLY A 26 8.39 5.27 32.10
CA GLY A 26 7.39 5.93 32.94
C GLY A 26 6.14 5.08 33.16
N ARG A 27 5.55 5.16 34.35
CA ARG A 27 4.19 4.67 34.61
C ARG A 27 3.18 5.78 34.39
N VAL A 28 2.02 5.42 33.86
CA VAL A 28 0.89 6.35 33.73
C VAL A 28 0.47 6.84 35.12
N LYS A 29 0.17 8.13 35.26
CA LYS A 29 -0.29 8.71 36.53
C LYS A 29 -1.63 8.11 36.96
N GLN A 30 -1.87 8.09 38.26
CA GLN A 30 -3.07 7.48 38.82
C GLN A 30 -4.35 8.18 38.34
N GLY A 31 -5.43 7.40 38.19
CA GLY A 31 -6.74 7.89 37.78
C GLY A 31 -6.89 8.26 36.30
N VAL A 32 -5.83 8.17 35.49
CA VAL A 32 -5.93 8.41 34.04
C VAL A 32 -6.77 7.32 33.37
N THR A 33 -7.60 7.71 32.42
CA THR A 33 -8.39 6.79 31.61
C THR A 33 -8.13 6.98 30.12
N LEU A 34 -8.23 5.90 29.35
CA LEU A 34 -8.19 5.88 27.88
C LEU A 34 -9.49 5.28 27.37
N GLU A 35 -10.28 6.03 26.59
CA GLU A 35 -11.61 5.60 26.14
C GLU A 35 -12.50 5.10 27.30
N GLY A 36 -12.35 5.73 28.48
CA GLY A 36 -13.06 5.33 29.71
C GLY A 36 -12.46 4.13 30.45
N ARG A 37 -11.48 3.40 29.90
CA ARG A 37 -10.77 2.31 30.58
C ARG A 37 -9.67 2.87 31.50
N PRO A 38 -9.55 2.42 32.77
CA PRO A 38 -8.51 2.89 33.67
C PRO A 38 -7.14 2.39 33.22
N VAL A 39 -6.18 3.31 33.07
CA VAL A 39 -4.80 3.02 32.63
C VAL A 39 -3.74 3.50 33.63
N GLY A 40 -4.17 4.09 34.76
CA GLY A 40 -3.26 4.53 35.82
C GLY A 40 -2.38 3.39 36.34
N GLY A 41 -1.09 3.66 36.48
CA GLY A 41 -0.10 2.70 36.99
C GLY A 41 0.47 1.72 35.95
N LEU A 42 -0.11 1.66 34.73
CA LEU A 42 0.42 0.86 33.62
C LEU A 42 1.75 1.41 33.11
N ARG A 43 2.60 0.52 32.59
CA ARG A 43 3.83 0.89 31.88
C ARG A 43 3.53 1.21 30.42
N GLY A 44 4.44 1.94 29.76
CA GLY A 44 4.32 2.29 28.34
C GLY A 44 3.96 1.10 27.43
N GLU A 45 4.65 -0.03 27.57
CA GLU A 45 4.38 -1.24 26.76
C GLU A 45 2.95 -1.78 26.97
N GLN A 46 2.41 -1.72 28.19
CA GLN A 46 1.06 -2.18 28.49
C GLN A 46 0.00 -1.23 27.92
N VAL A 47 0.29 0.07 27.93
CA VAL A 47 -0.56 1.08 27.30
C VAL A 47 -0.53 0.92 25.78
N GLU A 48 0.64 0.70 25.20
CA GLU A 48 0.79 0.48 23.76
C GLU A 48 0.01 -0.74 23.30
N ALA A 49 0.12 -1.87 24.01
CA ALA A 49 -0.67 -3.07 23.72
C ALA A 49 -2.19 -2.80 23.75
N LEU A 50 -2.66 -2.04 24.74
CA LEU A 50 -4.06 -1.63 24.85
C LEU A 50 -4.47 -0.68 23.70
N VAL A 51 -3.61 0.26 23.31
CA VAL A 51 -3.88 1.17 22.20
C VAL A 51 -3.98 0.39 20.88
N LEU A 52 -3.12 -0.62 20.68
CA LEU A 52 -3.18 -1.50 19.51
C LEU A 52 -4.46 -2.35 19.48
N GLU A 53 -4.90 -2.88 20.63
CA GLU A 53 -6.20 -3.57 20.77
C GLU A 53 -7.36 -2.64 20.40
N LEU A 54 -7.38 -1.42 20.94
CA LEU A 54 -8.41 -0.43 20.65
C LEU A 54 -8.36 0.04 19.19
N ALA A 55 -7.16 0.11 18.59
CA ALA A 55 -6.98 0.44 17.18
C ALA A 55 -7.64 -0.61 16.28
N GLN A 56 -7.41 -1.91 16.50
CA GLN A 56 -8.06 -2.95 15.70
C GLN A 56 -9.59 -2.86 15.71
N ALA A 57 -10.19 -2.42 16.82
CA ALA A 57 -11.64 -2.25 16.91
C ALA A 57 -12.19 -0.96 16.27
N ARG A 58 -11.33 0.05 16.06
CA ARG A 58 -11.72 1.41 15.63
C ARG A 58 -11.27 1.76 14.22
N GLU A 59 -10.24 1.11 13.72
CA GLU A 59 -9.69 1.41 12.42
C GLU A 59 -10.61 0.98 11.29
N MET A 60 -10.77 1.86 10.31
CA MET A 60 -11.57 1.62 9.12
C MET A 60 -10.67 1.83 7.91
N PRO A 61 -10.51 0.84 7.01
CA PRO A 61 -9.79 1.07 5.77
C PRO A 61 -10.53 2.12 4.93
N PRO A 62 -9.81 2.98 4.19
CA PRO A 62 -10.47 3.86 3.24
C PRO A 62 -11.17 3.07 2.14
N GLN A 63 -12.17 3.69 1.51
CA GLN A 63 -12.85 3.12 0.34
C GLN A 63 -12.51 3.96 -0.88
N ASN A 64 -11.97 3.30 -1.91
CA ASN A 64 -11.61 3.96 -3.16
C ASN A 64 -12.83 4.49 -3.91
N ALA A 65 -12.62 5.61 -4.61
CA ALA A 65 -13.56 6.09 -5.60
C ALA A 65 -13.60 5.07 -6.75
N ARG A 66 -14.76 4.94 -7.38
CA ARG A 66 -14.98 4.02 -8.49
C ARG A 66 -15.85 4.66 -9.55
N LEU A 67 -15.90 4.07 -10.72
CA LEU A 67 -16.86 4.46 -11.74
C LEU A 67 -18.09 3.56 -11.64
N ASP A 68 -19.28 4.15 -11.76
CA ASP A 68 -20.51 3.39 -11.96
C ASP A 68 -20.41 2.62 -13.29
N PRO A 69 -20.56 1.28 -13.30
CA PRO A 69 -20.38 0.49 -14.51
C PRO A 69 -21.40 0.79 -15.62
N ALA A 70 -22.58 1.31 -15.29
CA ALA A 70 -23.63 1.61 -16.25
C ALA A 70 -23.54 3.03 -16.79
N THR A 71 -23.18 4.00 -15.94
CA THR A 71 -23.20 5.43 -16.29
C THR A 71 -21.82 6.04 -16.50
N GLY A 72 -20.74 5.42 -16.01
CA GLY A 72 -19.40 6.00 -16.00
C GLY A 72 -19.27 7.23 -15.08
N GLU A 73 -20.23 7.43 -14.17
CA GLU A 73 -20.17 8.47 -13.16
C GLU A 73 -19.22 8.10 -12.02
N ILE A 74 -18.57 9.09 -11.42
CA ILE A 74 -17.68 8.86 -10.29
C ILE A 74 -18.52 8.65 -9.04
N ILE A 75 -18.41 7.47 -8.46
CA ILE A 75 -18.86 7.17 -7.10
C ILE A 75 -17.73 7.59 -6.16
N PRO A 76 -17.98 8.55 -5.24
CA PRO A 76 -16.90 9.13 -4.46
C PRO A 76 -16.20 8.16 -3.51
N ASP A 77 -14.92 8.40 -3.27
CA ASP A 77 -14.15 7.76 -2.21
C ASP A 77 -14.66 8.14 -0.82
N LYS A 78 -14.33 7.30 0.17
CA LYS A 78 -14.54 7.59 1.59
C LYS A 78 -13.22 7.47 2.34
N PRO A 79 -12.83 8.48 3.13
CA PRO A 79 -11.63 8.37 3.96
C PRO A 79 -11.79 7.24 4.97
N GLY A 80 -10.68 6.57 5.25
CA GLY A 80 -10.53 5.63 6.33
C GLY A 80 -10.18 6.35 7.63
N LEU A 81 -10.09 5.57 8.70
CA LEU A 81 -9.72 6.03 10.03
C LEU A 81 -8.59 5.14 10.55
N GLU A 82 -7.46 5.74 10.92
CA GLU A 82 -6.32 5.05 11.54
C GLU A 82 -6.08 5.63 12.93
N VAL A 83 -5.69 4.79 13.89
CA VAL A 83 -5.28 5.27 15.22
C VAL A 83 -3.82 5.64 15.15
N ASP A 84 -3.49 6.87 15.56
CA ASP A 84 -2.12 7.28 15.76
C ASP A 84 -1.63 6.75 17.11
N VAL A 85 -1.07 5.54 17.08
CA VAL A 85 -0.60 4.81 18.27
C VAL A 85 0.44 5.64 19.03
N GLY A 86 1.42 6.21 18.33
CA GLY A 86 2.50 7.00 18.94
C GLY A 86 1.99 8.27 19.59
N ALA A 87 1.11 9.02 18.91
CA ALA A 87 0.51 10.23 19.46
C ALA A 87 -0.41 9.92 20.66
N THR A 88 -1.16 8.82 20.59
CA THR A 88 -2.01 8.35 21.69
C THR A 88 -1.18 7.96 22.90
N LEU A 89 -0.15 7.13 22.72
CA LEU A 89 0.76 6.71 23.77
C LEU A 89 1.42 7.90 24.45
N ARG A 90 1.90 8.87 23.66
CA ARG A 90 2.49 10.12 24.16
C ARG A 90 1.49 10.92 25.01
N ARG A 91 0.23 11.04 24.57
CA ARG A 91 -0.82 11.72 25.37
C ARG A 91 -1.07 11.02 26.69
N VAL A 92 -1.19 9.69 26.69
CA VAL A 92 -1.47 8.91 27.90
C VAL A 92 -0.31 9.00 28.91
N LEU A 93 0.94 8.86 28.45
CA LEU A 93 2.12 8.88 29.34
C LEU A 93 2.39 10.27 29.93
N LEU A 94 2.04 11.34 29.21
CA LEU A 94 2.22 12.72 29.67
C LEU A 94 1.01 13.30 30.41
N ALA A 95 -0.09 12.53 30.51
CA ALA A 95 -1.33 12.96 31.13
C ALA A 95 -1.17 13.41 32.59
N ARG A 96 -2.06 14.28 33.07
CA ARG A 96 -2.20 14.66 34.46
C ARG A 96 -2.97 13.58 35.23
N PRO A 97 -2.81 13.47 36.56
CA PRO A 97 -3.61 12.53 37.35
C PRO A 97 -5.11 12.76 37.13
N GLY A 98 -5.87 11.69 36.95
CA GLY A 98 -7.32 11.76 36.72
C GLY A 98 -7.77 12.20 35.32
N GLU A 99 -6.84 12.47 34.40
CA GLU A 99 -7.17 12.97 33.06
C GLU A 99 -7.82 11.88 32.19
N ARG A 100 -8.80 12.28 31.36
CA ARG A 100 -9.50 11.39 30.43
C ARG A 100 -8.96 11.62 29.03
N ILE A 101 -8.39 10.58 28.44
CA ILE A 101 -7.79 10.60 27.11
C ILE A 101 -8.68 9.81 26.15
N SER A 102 -8.87 10.35 24.95
CA SER A 102 -9.43 9.63 23.81
C SER A 102 -8.32 9.25 22.83
N LEU A 103 -8.57 8.23 22.01
CA LEU A 103 -7.65 7.85 20.95
C LEU A 103 -7.36 9.05 20.04
N VAL A 104 -6.09 9.22 19.68
CA VAL A 104 -5.72 10.12 18.59
C VAL A 104 -5.98 9.37 17.31
N THR A 105 -6.91 9.84 16.50
CA THR A 105 -7.21 9.28 15.19
C THR A 105 -6.77 10.25 14.10
N ARG A 106 -6.47 9.69 12.93
CA ARG A 106 -6.26 10.46 11.70
C ARG A 106 -7.10 9.87 10.58
N GLU A 107 -7.60 10.75 9.72
CA GLU A 107 -8.19 10.31 8.46
C GLU A 107 -7.09 9.83 7.52
N VAL A 108 -7.35 8.69 6.89
CA VAL A 108 -6.49 8.15 5.83
C VAL A 108 -7.25 8.30 4.52
N LYS A 109 -6.73 9.12 3.61
CA LYS A 109 -7.35 9.29 2.29
C LYS A 109 -7.33 7.96 1.53
N ALA A 110 -8.36 7.75 0.72
CA ALA A 110 -8.37 6.64 -0.20
C ALA A 110 -7.23 6.76 -1.21
N PRO A 111 -6.53 5.67 -1.52
CA PRO A 111 -5.50 5.67 -2.55
C PRO A 111 -6.00 6.11 -3.94
N ILE A 112 -7.25 5.77 -4.31
CA ILE A 112 -7.96 6.34 -5.46
C ILE A 112 -9.05 7.28 -4.94
N THR A 113 -8.90 8.56 -5.24
CA THR A 113 -9.90 9.57 -4.88
C THR A 113 -10.74 9.99 -6.08
N SER A 114 -11.87 10.62 -5.77
CA SER A 114 -12.78 11.21 -6.75
C SER A 114 -12.06 12.24 -7.61
N GLU A 115 -11.11 12.99 -7.05
CA GLU A 115 -10.29 13.95 -7.78
C GLU A 115 -9.35 13.27 -8.77
N ILE A 116 -8.75 12.12 -8.41
CA ILE A 116 -7.91 11.35 -9.33
C ILE A 116 -8.76 10.89 -10.52
N LEU A 117 -9.91 10.26 -10.27
CA LEU A 117 -10.80 9.81 -11.35
C LEU A 117 -11.33 10.98 -12.19
N ALA A 118 -11.64 12.13 -11.58
CA ALA A 118 -12.10 13.31 -12.30
C ALA A 118 -10.99 13.92 -13.18
N ALA A 119 -9.75 13.98 -12.70
CA ALA A 119 -8.61 14.45 -13.47
C ALA A 119 -8.35 13.56 -14.69
N GLU A 120 -8.39 12.24 -14.51
CA GLU A 120 -8.25 11.30 -15.62
C GLU A 120 -9.44 11.36 -16.59
N LYS A 121 -10.67 11.48 -16.09
CA LYS A 121 -11.88 11.70 -16.91
C LYS A 121 -11.76 12.95 -17.78
N GLY A 122 -11.18 14.03 -17.24
CA GLY A 122 -10.86 15.26 -17.98
C GLY A 122 -9.80 15.07 -19.05
N ARG A 123 -8.71 14.35 -18.76
CA ARG A 123 -7.66 14.01 -19.75
C ARG A 123 -8.17 13.11 -20.87
N ALA A 124 -9.12 12.23 -20.54
CA ALA A 124 -9.71 11.26 -21.44
C ALA A 124 -10.84 11.82 -22.34
N GLY A 125 -11.24 13.08 -22.16
CA GLY A 125 -12.21 13.74 -23.02
C GLY A 125 -13.68 13.38 -22.79
N GLY A 126 -14.05 12.86 -21.61
CA GLY A 126 -15.46 12.69 -21.28
C GLY A 126 -15.77 11.45 -20.47
N ASN A 127 -16.03 10.31 -21.10
CA ASN A 127 -16.46 9.10 -20.40
C ASN A 127 -15.32 8.11 -20.20
N LEU A 128 -15.30 7.45 -19.05
CA LEU A 128 -14.41 6.33 -18.77
C LEU A 128 -15.29 5.15 -18.34
N LEU A 129 -15.03 3.97 -18.90
CA LEU A 129 -15.71 2.74 -18.54
C LEU A 129 -14.72 1.83 -17.83
N LEU A 130 -15.08 1.38 -16.61
CA LEU A 130 -14.28 0.37 -15.92
C LEU A 130 -14.41 -0.95 -16.66
N VAL A 131 -13.32 -1.40 -17.26
CA VAL A 131 -13.28 -2.67 -18.00
C VAL A 131 -12.58 -3.78 -17.22
N GLY A 132 -11.69 -3.44 -16.28
CA GLY A 132 -11.09 -4.42 -15.38
C GLY A 132 -10.62 -3.81 -14.07
N GLU A 133 -10.64 -4.61 -13.02
CA GLU A 133 -10.22 -4.22 -11.68
C GLU A 133 -9.56 -5.42 -10.99
N SER A 134 -8.53 -5.14 -10.19
CA SER A 134 -8.05 -6.10 -9.19
C SER A 134 -7.45 -5.37 -8.00
N LYS A 135 -7.51 -6.03 -6.84
CA LYS A 135 -6.85 -5.63 -5.60
C LYS A 135 -6.20 -6.83 -4.92
N THR A 136 -5.08 -6.60 -4.25
CA THR A 136 -4.42 -7.60 -3.40
C THR A 136 -4.01 -6.98 -2.08
N GLU A 137 -4.10 -7.76 -1.01
CA GLU A 137 -3.72 -7.33 0.34
C GLU A 137 -2.20 -7.38 0.54
N ILE A 138 -1.68 -6.40 1.27
CA ILE A 138 -0.28 -6.32 1.70
C ILE A 138 -0.22 -6.82 3.13
N VAL A 139 0.08 -8.11 3.30
CA VAL A 139 0.22 -8.75 4.62
C VAL A 139 1.57 -8.41 5.25
N ASP A 140 2.64 -8.43 4.44
CA ASP A 140 3.97 -7.98 4.84
C ASP A 140 4.08 -6.47 4.66
N ASP A 141 3.85 -5.75 5.77
CA ASP A 141 3.74 -4.29 5.86
C ASP A 141 5.07 -3.59 6.19
N ARG A 142 6.20 -4.29 6.04
CA ARG A 142 7.51 -3.70 6.30
C ARG A 142 7.71 -2.42 5.49
N PRO A 143 8.22 -1.34 6.12
CA PRO A 143 8.25 -0.02 5.49
C PRO A 143 8.94 0.00 4.13
N GLU A 144 10.05 -0.73 3.98
CA GLU A 144 10.83 -0.79 2.75
C GLU A 144 10.06 -1.47 1.61
N ARG A 145 9.35 -2.55 1.92
CA ARG A 145 8.52 -3.30 0.96
C ARG A 145 7.32 -2.47 0.52
N VAL A 146 6.60 -1.89 1.48
CA VAL A 146 5.45 -1.01 1.21
C VAL A 146 5.89 0.20 0.37
N HIS A 147 7.04 0.81 0.69
CA HIS A 147 7.60 1.90 -0.10
C HIS A 147 7.88 1.50 -1.55
N ASN A 148 8.47 0.32 -1.78
CA ASN A 148 8.71 -0.20 -3.13
C ASN A 148 7.43 -0.45 -3.91
N ILE A 149 6.41 -1.05 -3.29
CA ILE A 149 5.09 -1.28 -3.88
C ILE A 149 4.45 0.04 -4.28
N GLN A 150 4.46 1.03 -3.38
CA GLN A 150 3.92 2.35 -3.64
C GLN A 150 4.68 3.07 -4.76
N LEU A 151 6.01 2.95 -4.78
CA LEU A 151 6.84 3.56 -5.82
C LEU A 151 6.57 2.94 -7.19
N ALA A 152 6.57 1.61 -7.31
CA ALA A 152 6.27 0.94 -8.57
C ALA A 152 4.85 1.23 -9.06
N THR A 153 3.87 1.24 -8.15
CA THR A 153 2.48 1.58 -8.49
C THR A 153 2.36 3.02 -9.01
N ARG A 154 3.07 3.99 -8.41
CA ARG A 154 3.09 5.39 -8.88
C ARG A 154 3.70 5.54 -10.28
N LEU A 155 4.67 4.70 -10.66
CA LEU A 155 5.28 4.75 -12.00
C LEU A 155 4.34 4.25 -13.09
N ILE A 156 3.37 3.41 -12.75
CA ILE A 156 2.38 2.85 -13.68
C ILE A 156 1.10 3.71 -13.72
N ASN A 157 0.76 4.34 -12.59
CA ASN A 157 -0.47 5.10 -12.45
C ASN A 157 -0.56 6.26 -13.45
N GLY A 158 -1.69 6.34 -14.16
CA GLY A 158 -2.01 7.39 -15.12
C GLY A 158 -1.51 7.13 -16.55
N LEU A 159 -0.95 5.94 -16.82
CA LEU A 159 -0.54 5.58 -18.18
C LEU A 159 -1.75 5.38 -19.09
N VAL A 160 -1.63 5.83 -20.33
CA VAL A 160 -2.63 5.66 -21.39
C VAL A 160 -2.04 4.79 -22.48
N LEU A 161 -2.71 3.68 -22.81
CA LEU A 161 -2.35 2.78 -23.89
C LEU A 161 -3.26 3.02 -25.08
N ALA A 162 -2.71 3.36 -26.23
CA ALA A 162 -3.47 3.45 -27.48
C ALA A 162 -3.95 2.06 -27.95
N PRO A 163 -4.97 1.98 -28.83
CA PRO A 163 -5.33 0.73 -29.49
C PRO A 163 -4.12 0.05 -30.16
N GLY A 164 -3.92 -1.24 -29.87
CA GLY A 164 -2.80 -2.05 -30.34
C GLY A 164 -1.47 -1.82 -29.61
N GLU A 165 -1.40 -0.90 -28.65
CA GLU A 165 -0.19 -0.66 -27.87
C GLU A 165 0.03 -1.77 -26.83
N VAL A 166 1.28 -2.20 -26.68
CA VAL A 166 1.68 -3.21 -25.70
C VAL A 166 2.31 -2.55 -24.49
N PHE A 167 1.69 -2.72 -23.33
CA PHE A 167 2.30 -2.40 -22.05
C PHE A 167 3.43 -3.38 -21.72
N SER A 168 4.49 -2.87 -21.10
CA SER A 168 5.58 -3.67 -20.52
C SER A 168 5.83 -3.17 -19.10
N PHE A 169 5.73 -4.08 -18.12
CA PHE A 169 5.97 -3.75 -16.72
C PHE A 169 7.42 -3.33 -16.52
N ASN A 170 8.37 -4.13 -16.99
CA ASN A 170 9.79 -3.83 -16.87
C ASN A 170 10.18 -2.60 -17.69
N GLY A 171 9.56 -2.35 -18.84
CA GLY A 171 9.78 -1.12 -19.63
C GLY A 171 9.29 0.14 -18.91
N THR A 172 8.20 0.02 -18.16
CA THR A 172 7.59 1.13 -17.40
C THR A 172 8.28 1.38 -16.06
N VAL A 173 8.38 0.34 -15.24
CA VAL A 173 8.95 0.40 -13.89
C VAL A 173 10.47 0.47 -13.97
N GLY A 174 11.10 -0.17 -14.96
CA GLY A 174 12.55 -0.25 -15.12
C GLY A 174 13.25 -1.06 -14.03
N MET A 175 14.58 -1.08 -14.07
CA MET A 175 15.38 -1.79 -13.07
C MET A 175 15.24 -1.14 -11.68
N PRO A 176 14.88 -1.89 -10.62
CA PRO A 176 14.78 -1.36 -9.27
C PRO A 176 16.20 -1.13 -8.72
N THR A 177 16.53 0.12 -8.42
CA THR A 177 17.84 0.51 -7.87
C THR A 177 17.67 1.50 -6.73
N LYS A 178 18.64 1.52 -5.80
CA LYS A 178 18.67 2.51 -4.71
C LYS A 178 18.69 3.95 -5.24
N ALA A 179 19.38 4.20 -6.35
CA ALA A 179 19.43 5.52 -6.99
C ALA A 179 18.06 5.99 -7.50
N ARG A 180 17.18 5.06 -7.88
CA ARG A 180 15.79 5.35 -8.29
C ARG A 180 14.82 5.35 -7.09
N GLY A 181 15.34 5.27 -5.87
CA GLY A 181 14.55 5.34 -4.64
C GLY A 181 13.98 4.01 -4.16
N PHE A 182 14.29 2.88 -4.82
CA PHE A 182 13.91 1.56 -4.32
C PHE A 182 14.77 1.17 -3.11
N GLN A 183 14.19 0.38 -2.21
CA GLN A 183 14.80 -0.07 -0.96
C GLN A 183 14.99 -1.58 -0.98
N GLU A 184 15.91 -2.08 -0.15
CA GLU A 184 16.07 -3.52 0.06
C GLU A 184 14.89 -4.03 0.90
N ALA A 185 14.20 -5.03 0.37
CA ALA A 185 13.11 -5.71 1.03
C ALA A 185 13.11 -7.17 0.57
N PRO A 186 12.46 -8.08 1.31
CA PRO A 186 12.43 -9.46 0.87
C PRO A 186 11.74 -9.71 -0.45
N VAL A 187 12.34 -10.66 -1.13
CA VAL A 187 11.89 -11.32 -2.34
C VAL A 187 11.93 -12.82 -2.07
N ILE A 188 11.00 -13.52 -2.72
CA ILE A 188 11.01 -14.97 -2.76
C ILE A 188 11.84 -15.35 -3.99
N ASP A 189 12.90 -16.13 -3.80
CA ASP A 189 13.68 -16.66 -4.92
C ASP A 189 12.99 -17.86 -5.60
N ASP A 190 13.58 -18.37 -6.68
CA ASP A 190 13.01 -19.49 -7.43
C ASP A 190 12.89 -20.79 -6.60
N ALA A 191 13.66 -20.91 -5.49
CA ALA A 191 13.60 -22.02 -4.55
C ALA A 191 12.53 -21.85 -3.46
N GLY A 192 11.90 -20.67 -3.38
CA GLY A 192 10.93 -20.33 -2.35
C GLY A 192 11.55 -19.74 -1.08
N GLU A 193 12.85 -19.46 -1.08
CA GLU A 193 13.53 -18.87 0.07
C GLU A 193 13.43 -17.34 0.06
N PHE A 194 13.29 -16.77 1.25
CA PHE A 194 13.27 -15.32 1.41
C PHE A 194 14.70 -14.76 1.39
N THR A 195 15.03 -14.03 0.33
CA THR A 195 16.28 -13.27 0.21
C THR A 195 16.00 -11.77 0.21
N GLN A 196 17.02 -10.94 0.47
CA GLN A 196 16.87 -9.48 0.41
C GLN A 196 17.29 -9.00 -0.99
N SER A 197 16.44 -8.21 -1.64
CA SER A 197 16.77 -7.58 -2.92
C SER A 197 16.18 -6.18 -3.02
N VAL A 198 16.82 -5.35 -3.84
CA VAL A 198 16.31 -4.00 -4.12
C VAL A 198 15.04 -4.13 -4.97
N GLY A 199 13.94 -3.54 -4.48
CA GLY A 199 12.64 -3.64 -5.15
C GLY A 199 11.78 -4.82 -4.67
N GLY A 200 12.08 -5.45 -3.53
CA GLY A 200 11.17 -6.42 -2.93
C GLY A 200 9.75 -5.88 -2.82
N GLY A 201 8.78 -6.65 -3.31
CA GLY A 201 7.36 -6.29 -3.40
C GLY A 201 6.84 -5.97 -4.81
N ILE A 202 7.69 -5.69 -5.81
CA ILE A 202 7.20 -5.31 -7.16
C ILE A 202 6.45 -6.43 -7.90
N CYS A 203 6.73 -7.71 -7.63
CA CYS A 203 5.99 -8.83 -8.21
C CYS A 203 4.52 -8.85 -7.77
N GLN A 204 4.21 -8.33 -6.57
CA GLN A 204 2.82 -8.15 -6.15
C GLN A 204 2.12 -7.10 -7.01
N VAL A 205 2.77 -5.97 -7.28
CA VAL A 205 2.23 -4.93 -8.18
C VAL A 205 1.96 -5.48 -9.57
N SER A 206 2.91 -6.24 -10.13
CA SER A 206 2.74 -6.93 -11.41
C SER A 206 1.56 -7.92 -11.38
N SER A 207 1.45 -8.74 -10.33
CA SER A 207 0.37 -9.72 -10.18
C SER A 207 -1.02 -9.06 -10.10
N THR A 208 -1.15 -7.97 -9.33
CA THR A 208 -2.40 -7.21 -9.24
C THR A 208 -2.77 -6.59 -10.59
N LEU A 209 -1.80 -5.98 -11.29
CA LEU A 209 -2.05 -5.40 -12.61
C LEU A 209 -2.43 -6.47 -13.65
N TYR A 210 -1.76 -7.62 -13.63
CA TYR A 210 -2.10 -8.76 -14.48
C TYR A 210 -3.55 -9.20 -14.28
N GLN A 211 -3.99 -9.35 -13.03
CA GLN A 211 -5.38 -9.75 -12.75
C GLN A 211 -6.39 -8.72 -13.24
N ALA A 212 -6.09 -7.42 -13.13
CA ALA A 212 -6.94 -6.38 -13.70
C ALA A 212 -6.98 -6.45 -15.23
N ALA A 213 -5.84 -6.70 -15.89
CA ALA A 213 -5.73 -6.86 -17.35
C ALA A 213 -6.49 -8.09 -17.85
N ALA A 214 -6.37 -9.22 -17.14
CA ALA A 214 -7.12 -10.44 -17.42
C ALA A 214 -8.62 -10.23 -17.23
N ALA A 215 -9.04 -9.54 -16.16
CA ALA A 215 -10.44 -9.19 -15.93
C ALA A 215 -11.00 -8.28 -17.03
N ALA A 216 -10.17 -7.40 -17.60
CA ALA A 216 -10.52 -6.56 -18.76
C ALA A 216 -10.54 -7.29 -20.11
N GLY A 217 -10.20 -8.59 -20.14
CA GLY A 217 -10.10 -9.37 -21.37
C GLY A 217 -9.00 -8.88 -22.31
N LEU A 218 -7.97 -8.22 -21.77
CA LEU A 218 -6.82 -7.79 -22.56
C LEU A 218 -6.00 -8.99 -23.00
N GLU A 219 -5.39 -8.90 -24.18
CA GLU A 219 -4.49 -9.93 -24.67
C GLU A 219 -3.19 -9.92 -23.86
N ILE A 220 -2.94 -11.00 -23.13
CA ILE A 220 -1.71 -11.18 -22.35
C ILE A 220 -0.61 -11.69 -23.28
N VAL A 221 0.32 -10.80 -23.61
CA VAL A 221 1.44 -11.04 -24.53
C VAL A 221 2.54 -11.83 -23.84
N GLU A 222 2.81 -11.52 -22.57
CA GLU A 222 3.82 -12.19 -21.76
C GLU A 222 3.36 -12.25 -20.31
N ARG A 223 3.46 -13.42 -19.70
CA ARG A 223 3.20 -13.63 -18.28
C ARG A 223 3.97 -14.86 -17.81
N HIS A 224 4.61 -14.72 -16.66
CA HIS A 224 5.29 -15.81 -15.95
C HIS A 224 4.69 -15.95 -14.56
N GLY A 225 4.40 -17.18 -14.12
CA GLY A 225 4.07 -17.45 -12.72
C GLY A 225 5.33 -17.61 -11.87
N HIS A 226 5.22 -17.38 -10.57
CA HIS A 226 6.21 -17.83 -9.60
C HIS A 226 6.30 -19.36 -9.60
N SER A 227 7.48 -19.90 -9.32
CA SER A 227 7.69 -21.34 -9.13
C SER A 227 7.00 -21.87 -7.88
N GLN A 228 6.79 -21.01 -6.88
CA GLN A 228 6.13 -21.30 -5.61
C GLN A 228 4.88 -20.45 -5.42
N PRO A 229 3.87 -20.96 -4.67
CA PRO A 229 2.69 -20.17 -4.32
C PRO A 229 3.06 -18.89 -3.56
N VAL A 230 2.38 -17.80 -3.88
CA VAL A 230 2.46 -16.53 -3.16
C VAL A 230 1.18 -16.30 -2.34
N ASP A 231 1.29 -15.57 -1.24
CA ASP A 231 0.22 -15.37 -0.26
C ASP A 231 -0.77 -14.25 -0.62
N TYR A 232 -0.43 -13.41 -1.60
CA TYR A 232 -1.24 -12.25 -1.98
C TYR A 232 -2.15 -12.45 -3.20
N THR A 233 -2.10 -13.61 -3.88
CA THR A 233 -3.00 -13.94 -5.00
C THR A 233 -3.48 -15.39 -4.97
N PRO A 234 -4.68 -15.71 -5.50
CA PRO A 234 -5.09 -17.09 -5.73
C PRO A 234 -4.07 -17.88 -6.59
N PRO A 235 -3.93 -19.20 -6.37
CA PRO A 235 -3.01 -20.03 -7.15
C PRO A 235 -3.22 -19.89 -8.66
N GLY A 236 -2.13 -19.71 -9.41
CA GLY A 236 -2.15 -19.61 -10.86
C GLY A 236 -2.67 -18.28 -11.40
N THR A 237 -2.81 -17.25 -10.56
CA THR A 237 -3.25 -15.90 -10.96
C THR A 237 -2.21 -14.81 -10.73
N ASP A 238 -0.97 -15.19 -10.44
CA ASP A 238 0.14 -14.28 -10.20
C ASP A 238 0.94 -13.98 -11.49
N ALA A 239 1.72 -12.90 -11.48
CA ALA A 239 2.63 -12.53 -12.55
C ALA A 239 3.96 -12.05 -11.96
N THR A 240 4.98 -12.89 -12.04
CA THR A 240 6.34 -12.57 -11.58
C THR A 240 7.09 -11.77 -12.64
N VAL A 241 7.96 -10.86 -12.19
CA VAL A 241 8.79 -10.01 -13.04
C VAL A 241 10.23 -10.00 -12.56
N VAL A 242 11.15 -10.13 -13.51
CA VAL A 242 12.59 -10.08 -13.32
C VAL A 242 13.16 -9.22 -14.43
N PRO A 243 13.65 -7.99 -14.15
CA PRO A 243 14.19 -7.10 -15.18
C PRO A 243 15.26 -7.79 -16.04
N GLY A 244 15.03 -7.85 -17.35
CA GLY A 244 15.91 -8.50 -18.31
C GLY A 244 15.60 -9.98 -18.59
N GLU A 245 14.69 -10.61 -17.83
CA GLU A 245 14.37 -12.04 -17.96
C GLU A 245 12.87 -12.34 -18.07
N LYS A 246 12.07 -11.89 -17.10
CA LYS A 246 10.61 -12.16 -17.01
C LYS A 246 9.86 -10.84 -16.99
N ASP A 247 8.94 -10.63 -17.92
CA ASP A 247 8.11 -9.42 -17.97
C ASP A 247 6.61 -9.76 -17.87
N LEU A 248 5.82 -8.77 -17.47
CA LEU A 248 4.38 -8.77 -17.67
C LEU A 248 4.10 -7.83 -18.83
N ARG A 249 3.53 -8.38 -19.91
CA ARG A 249 3.15 -7.63 -21.10
C ARG A 249 1.73 -7.95 -21.51
N PHE A 250 0.96 -6.93 -21.81
CA PHE A 250 -0.38 -7.07 -22.36
C PHE A 250 -0.65 -6.01 -23.42
N CYS A 251 -1.42 -6.38 -24.44
CA CYS A 251 -1.82 -5.50 -25.52
C CYS A 251 -3.17 -4.87 -25.19
N ASN A 252 -3.30 -3.58 -25.44
CA ASN A 252 -4.62 -2.98 -25.59
C ASN A 252 -5.23 -3.41 -26.93
N ASN A 253 -5.75 -4.64 -26.98
CA ASN A 253 -6.42 -5.22 -28.15
C ASN A 253 -7.84 -4.66 -28.36
N ARG A 254 -8.19 -3.55 -27.72
CA ARG A 254 -9.49 -2.89 -27.81
C ARG A 254 -9.45 -1.75 -28.83
N GLU A 255 -10.61 -1.26 -29.23
CA GLU A 255 -10.71 -0.20 -30.25
C GLU A 255 -10.39 1.21 -29.70
N ARG A 256 -10.31 1.37 -28.37
CA ARG A 256 -10.16 2.66 -27.69
C ARG A 256 -8.99 2.66 -26.73
N SER A 257 -8.53 3.86 -26.38
CA SER A 257 -7.43 4.01 -25.44
C SER A 257 -7.83 3.50 -24.04
N LEU A 258 -6.86 2.91 -23.35
CA LEU A 258 -7.02 2.38 -22.01
C LEU A 258 -6.17 3.17 -21.03
N VAL A 259 -6.76 3.65 -19.94
CA VAL A 259 -6.06 4.30 -18.83
C VAL A 259 -5.82 3.29 -17.72
N ILE A 260 -4.58 3.18 -17.25
CA ILE A 260 -4.19 2.38 -16.10
C ILE A 260 -4.16 3.26 -14.86
N VAL A 261 -5.07 3.02 -13.93
CA VAL A 261 -5.16 3.75 -12.67
C VAL A 261 -4.71 2.84 -11.55
N GLY A 262 -3.57 3.17 -10.94
CA GLY A 262 -2.91 2.35 -9.91
C GLY A 262 -2.84 3.08 -8.58
N SER A 263 -3.10 2.35 -7.49
CA SER A 263 -2.95 2.88 -6.15
C SER A 263 -2.45 1.86 -5.15
N ALA A 264 -1.73 2.34 -4.14
CA ALA A 264 -1.21 1.49 -3.08
C ALA A 264 -1.25 2.22 -1.73
N SER A 265 -1.80 1.55 -0.72
CA SER A 265 -1.77 1.97 0.67
C SER A 265 -0.70 1.19 1.45
N LYS A 266 -0.79 1.15 2.78
CA LYS A 266 -0.03 0.20 3.60
C LYS A 266 -0.59 -1.23 3.57
N ARG A 267 -1.88 -1.37 3.23
CA ARG A 267 -2.64 -2.62 3.37
C ARG A 267 -3.04 -3.26 2.05
N GLU A 268 -2.98 -2.53 0.95
CA GLU A 268 -3.41 -3.05 -0.34
C GLU A 268 -2.78 -2.30 -1.50
N VAL A 269 -2.72 -2.97 -2.64
CA VAL A 269 -2.49 -2.39 -3.96
C VAL A 269 -3.70 -2.72 -4.84
N GLN A 270 -4.13 -1.76 -5.65
CA GLN A 270 -5.28 -1.88 -6.56
C GLN A 270 -4.97 -1.25 -7.91
N PHE A 271 -5.46 -1.90 -8.97
CA PHE A 271 -5.48 -1.36 -10.32
C PHE A 271 -6.90 -1.35 -10.89
N LEU A 272 -7.24 -0.24 -11.56
CA LEU A 272 -8.42 -0.06 -12.39
C LEU A 272 -7.97 0.18 -13.82
N LEU A 273 -8.58 -0.53 -14.77
CA LEU A 273 -8.37 -0.35 -16.19
C LEU A 273 -9.60 0.28 -16.79
N LEU A 274 -9.43 1.49 -17.33
CA LEU A 274 -10.52 2.35 -17.77
C LEU A 274 -10.43 2.56 -19.28
N GLU A 275 -11.47 2.20 -20.02
CA GLU A 275 -11.55 2.44 -21.45
C GLU A 275 -12.19 3.82 -21.72
N GLN A 276 -11.64 4.57 -22.68
CA GLN A 276 -12.25 5.83 -23.13
C GLN A 276 -13.62 5.57 -23.78
N GLY A 277 -14.66 6.14 -23.19
CA GLY A 277 -16.03 6.08 -23.67
C GLY A 277 -16.27 6.90 -24.94
N ARG A 278 -17.46 6.72 -25.52
CA ARG A 278 -17.93 7.51 -26.67
C ARG A 278 -18.34 8.92 -26.26
#